data_AF-A0A944T7V3-F1
#
_entry.id   AF-A0A944T7V3-F1
#
_cell.length_a   1.000
_cell.length_b   1.000
_cell.length_c   1.000
_cell.angle_alpha   90.00
_cell.angle_beta   90.00
_cell.angle_gamma   90.00
#
_symmetry.space_group_name_H-M   'P 1'
#
loop_
_entity.id
_entity.type
_entity.pdbx_description
1 polymer ?
#
loop_
_entity_poly.entity_id
_entity_poly.type
_entity_poly.pdbx_seq_one_letter_code
_entity_poly.pdbx_strand_id
1 'polypeptide(L)' 'MRFSIQYQNTSGKWIVIDTVEGFSYVGSYRTEEDAMLAALAQEERTRQQRGTQPSNMVA' A
#
# COMPACT_ATOMS: atom_id res chain seq x y z
N MET A 1 10.14 0.27 0.66
CA MET A 1 8.78 -0.10 1.10
C MET A 1 7.92 1.15 1.10
N ARG A 2 6.96 1.22 0.17
CA ARG A 2 6.00 2.35 0.05
C ARG A 2 4.90 2.30 1.12
N PHE A 3 4.60 1.11 1.64
CA PHE A 3 3.57 0.90 2.63
C PHE A 3 4.19 0.68 4.01
N SER A 4 3.59 1.29 5.03
CA SER A 4 3.92 1.10 6.44
C SER A 4 2.82 0.30 7.12
N ILE A 5 3.22 -0.65 7.96
CA ILE A 5 2.32 -1.50 8.74
C ILE A 5 2.47 -1.09 10.20
N GLN A 6 1.35 -0.83 10.86
CA GLN A 6 1.32 -0.40 12.26
C GLN A 6 0.23 -1.12 13.04
N TYR A 7 0.50 -1.46 14.30
CA TYR A 7 -0.53 -1.97 15.20
C TYR A 7 -1.28 -0.81 15.86
N GLN A 8 -2.59 -0.76 15.64
CA GLN A 8 -3.46 0.23 16.24
C GLN A 8 -4.05 -0.32 17.54
N ASN A 9 -3.50 0.11 18.68
CA ASN A 9 -3.93 -0.30 20.02
C ASN A 9 -5.42 -0.02 20.31
N THR A 10 -5.99 1.03 19.72
CA THR A 10 -7.40 1.41 19.97
C THR A 10 -8.40 0.47 19.33
N SER A 11 -8.07 -0.12 18.18
CA SER A 11 -8.94 -1.06 17.47
C SER A 11 -8.49 -2.52 17.59
N GLY A 12 -7.27 -2.74 18.10
CA GLY A 12 -6.64 -4.04 18.19
C GLY A 12 -6.29 -4.65 16.83
N LYS A 13 -6.07 -3.81 15.80
CA LYS A 13 -5.88 -4.23 14.41
C LYS A 13 -4.55 -3.73 13.84
N TRP A 14 -4.07 -4.44 12.82
CA TRP A 14 -2.94 -4.02 12.00
C TRP A 14 -3.44 -3.14 10.85
N ILE A 15 -2.90 -1.94 10.72
CA ILE A 15 -3.28 -1.00 9.66
C ILE A 15 -2.15 -0.85 8.67
N VAL A 16 -2.51 -0.73 7.39
CA VAL A 16 -1.58 -0.47 6.29
C VAL A 16 -1.80 0.96 5.81
N ILE A 17 -0.71 1.71 5.72
CA ILE A 17 -0.70 3.13 5.35
C ILE A 17 0.26 3.33 4.17
N ASP A 18 -0.18 4.02 3.12
CA ASP A 18 0.70 4.46 2.04
C ASP A 18 1.46 5.71 2.49
N THR A 19 2.77 5.58 2.71
CA THR A 19 3.61 6.69 3.20
C THR A 19 4.07 7.63 2.10
N VAL A 20 3.84 7.29 0.82
CA VAL A 20 4.27 8.09 -0.33
C VAL A 20 3.17 9.05 -0.76
N GLU A 21 1.90 8.65 -0.68
CA GLU A 21 0.74 9.52 -0.99
C GLU A 21 0.08 10.07 0.28
N GLY A 22 0.82 10.92 1.01
CA GLY A 22 0.25 11.73 2.08
C GLY A 22 -0.34 10.94 3.26
N PHE A 23 0.19 9.76 3.55
CA PHE A 23 -0.27 8.88 4.63
C PHE A 23 -1.71 8.37 4.43
N SER A 24 -2.04 7.97 3.19
CA SER A 24 -3.35 7.43 2.86
C SER A 24 -3.59 6.08 3.53
N TYR A 25 -4.78 5.90 4.11
CA TYR A 25 -5.20 4.64 4.72
C TYR A 25 -5.57 3.63 3.64
N VAL A 26 -4.92 2.46 3.68
CA VAL A 26 -5.13 1.39 2.70
C VAL A 26 -6.11 0.34 3.23
N GLY A 27 -5.95 -0.07 4.49
CA GLY A 27 -6.78 -1.12 5.09
C GLY A 27 -6.41 -1.49 6.52
N SER A 28 -7.29 -2.27 7.15
CA SER A 28 -7.11 -2.82 8.50
C SER A 28 -7.29 -4.34 8.50
N TYR A 29 -6.43 -5.04 9.21
CA TYR A 29 -6.30 -6.50 9.22
C TYR A 29 -6.24 -7.01 10.66
N ARG A 30 -6.63 -8.27 10.85
CA ARG A 30 -6.62 -8.89 12.19
C ARG A 30 -5.22 -9.35 12.59
N THR A 31 -4.43 -9.81 11.64
CA THR A 31 -3.06 -10.33 11.86
C THR A 31 -2.03 -9.45 11.15
N GLU A 32 -0.79 -9.52 11.61
CA GLU A 32 0.35 -8.82 10.99
C GLU A 32 0.65 -9.39 9.60
N GLU A 33 0.58 -10.72 9.47
CA GLU A 33 0.83 -11.45 8.23
C GLU A 33 -0.14 -11.04 7.11
N ASP A 34 -1.43 -10.89 7.43
CA ASP A 34 -2.44 -10.41 6.47
C ASP A 34 -2.15 -8.97 6.02
N ALA A 35 -1.74 -8.10 6.95
CA ALA A 35 -1.36 -6.73 6.64
C ALA A 35 -0.09 -6.68 5.77
N MET A 36 0.88 -7.55 6.03
CA MET A 36 2.09 -7.70 5.21
C MET A 36 1.76 -8.16 3.78
N LEU A 37 0.96 -9.21 3.63
CA LEU A 37 0.52 -9.70 2.33
C LEU A 37 -0.22 -8.61 1.54
N ALA A 38 -1.10 -7.86 2.22
CA ALA A 38 -1.81 -6.76 1.59
C ALA A 38 -0.88 -5.62 1.15
N ALA A 39 0.09 -5.24 1.99
CA ALA A 39 1.08 -4.21 1.67
C ALA A 39 1.93 -4.60 0.45
N LEU A 40 2.40 -5.86 0.40
CA LEU A 40 3.16 -6.38 -0.74
C LEU A 40 2.33 -6.44 -2.02
N ALA A 41 1.07 -6.89 -1.93
CA ALA A 41 0.16 -6.93 -3.07
C ALA A 41 -0.13 -5.52 -3.62
N GLN A 42 -0.24 -4.52 -2.75
CA GLN A 42 -0.39 -3.12 -3.17
C GLN A 42 0.90 -2.57 -3.79
N GLU A 43 2.07 -2.88 -3.24
CA GLU A 43 3.36 -2.47 -3.81
C GLU A 43 3.54 -3.01 -5.23
N GLU A 44 3.18 -4.27 -5.47
CA GLU A 44 3.23 -4.87 -6.80
C GLU A 44 2.22 -4.22 -7.77
N ARG A 45 0.97 -3.97 -7.33
CA ARG A 45 -0.04 -3.28 -8.15
C ARG A 45 0.41 -1.88 -8.55
N THR A 46 0.94 -1.11 -7.61
CA THR A 46 1.42 0.25 -7.86
C THR A 46 2.63 0.25 -8.80
N ARG A 47 3.52 -0.74 -8.67
CA ARG A 47 4.66 -0.91 -9.58
C ARG A 47 4.20 -1.21 -11.01
N GLN A 48 3.21 -2.09 -11.17
CA GLN A 48 2.63 -2.40 -12.47
C GLN A 48 1.95 -1.17 -13.10
N GLN A 49 1.22 -0.38 -12.33
CA GLN A 49 0.58 0.85 -12.84
C GLN A 49 1.60 1.90 -13.31
N ARG A 50 2.75 2.03 -12.64
CA ARG A 50 3.85 2.89 -13.11
C ARG A 50 4.52 2.39 -14.39
N GLY A 51 4.47 1.08 -14.65
CA GLY A 51 5.01 0.47 -15.87
C GLY A 51 4.15 0.71 -17.12
N THR A 52 2.92 1.21 -16.96
CA THR A 52 1.94 1.38 -18.05
C THR A 52 1.56 2.84 -18.27
N GLN A 53 2.54 3.76 -18.23
CA GLN A 53 2.36 5.04 -18.92
C GLN A 53 2.67 4.80 -20.40
N PRO A 54 1.68 4.81 -21.32
CA PRO A 54 1.99 5.03 -22.71
C PRO A 54 2.59 6.43 -22.80
N SER A 55 3.88 6.51 -23.12
CA SER A 55 4.50 7.75 -23.57
C SER A 55 3.63 8.30 -24.68
N ASN A 56 2.91 9.38 -24.40
CA ASN A 56 2.22 10.17 -25.40
C ASN A 56 3.32 10.75 -26.29
N MET A 57 3.72 10.03 -27.33
CA MET A 57 4.61 10.54 -28.38
C MET A 57 3.78 11.50 -29.21
N VAL A 58 3.85 12.78 -28.86
CA VAL A 58 3.43 13.89 -29.72
C VAL A 58 4.69 14.39 -30.42
N ALA A 59 4.83 14.04 -31.69
CA ALA A 59 5.65 14.75 -32.69
C ALA A 59 5.21 14.28 -34.09
#